data_AF-A0A925BIA7-F1
#
_entry.id   AF-A0A925BIA7-F1
#
_cell.length_a   1.000
_cell.length_b   1.000
_cell.length_c   1.000
_cell.angle_alpha   90.00
_cell.angle_beta   90.00
_cell.angle_gamma   90.00
#
_symmetry.space_group_name_H-M   'P 1'
#
loop_
_entity.id
_entity.type
_entity.pdbx_description
1 polymer ?
#
loop_
_entity_poly.entity_id
_entity_poly.type
_entity_poly.pdbx_seq_one_letter_code
_entity_poly.pdbx_strand_id
1 'polypeptide(L)' 'METLKVRAHVGGDGILKLEVPVGLSDVDYEVTITLRPEMTREQWQAYVEETYGSLADDPIERGEQPPFEVRDEIE' A
#
# COMPACT_ATOMS: atom_id res chain seq x y z
N MET A 1 -18.18 3.99 5.97
CA MET A 1 -16.73 4.17 6.21
C MET A 1 -16.19 4.97 5.06
N GLU A 2 -15.87 6.24 5.27
CA GLU A 2 -15.19 7.05 4.26
C GLU A 2 -13.67 6.92 4.46
N THR A 3 -12.93 6.69 3.37
CA THR A 3 -11.46 6.57 3.43
C THR A 3 -10.84 7.77 2.74
N LEU A 4 -10.10 8.59 3.50
CA LEU A 4 -9.35 9.72 2.97
C LEU A 4 -7.92 9.26 2.63
N LYS A 5 -7.52 9.32 1.35
CA LYS A 5 -6.14 9.06 0.91
C LYS A 5 -5.38 10.37 0.78
N VAL A 6 -4.42 10.61 1.67
CA VAL A 6 -3.55 11.80 1.66
C VAL A 6 -2.11 11.36 1.44
N ARG A 7 -1.44 11.94 0.44
CA ARG A 7 0.01 11.79 0.27
C ARG A 7 0.68 13.04 0.83
N ALA A 8 1.56 12.86 1.81
CA ALA A 8 2.27 13.95 2.48
C ALA A 8 3.73 13.59 2.67
N HIS A 9 4.61 14.59 2.59
CA HIS A 9 6.02 14.44 2.91
C HIS A 9 6.24 14.87 4.36
N VAL A 10 6.91 14.01 5.13
CA VAL A 10 7.33 14.32 6.50
C VAL A 10 8.73 14.91 6.44
N GLY A 11 8.90 16.12 7.00
CA GLY A 11 10.17 16.82 7.03
C GLY A 11 11.14 16.24 8.07
N GLY A 12 12.30 16.88 8.22
CA GLY A 12 13.34 16.45 9.17
C GLY A 12 12.94 16.53 10.65
N ASP A 13 11.79 17.15 10.97
CA ASP A 13 11.20 17.21 12.31
C ASP A 13 10.37 15.96 12.67
N GLY A 14 10.04 15.12 11.68
CA GLY A 14 9.26 13.90 11.88
C GLY A 14 7.76 14.14 12.10
N ILE A 15 7.22 15.32 11.82
CA ILE A 15 5.81 15.65 12.11
C ILE A 15 4.94 15.56 10.85
N LEU A 16 3.88 14.76 10.92
CA LEU A 16 2.83 14.72 9.90
C LEU A 16 1.61 15.52 10.38
N LYS A 17 1.31 16.64 9.71
CA LYS A 17 0.12 17.46 9.98
C LYS A 17 -1.03 17.05 9.05
N LEU A 18 -2.16 16.63 9.62
CA LEU A 18 -3.39 16.31 8.89
C LEU A 18 -4.50 17.28 9.33
N GLU A 19 -5.11 17.98 8.36
CA GLU A 19 -6.29 18.81 8.58
C GLU A 19 -7.47 18.14 7.88
N VAL A 20 -8.43 17.66 8.67
CA VAL A 20 -9.63 16.97 8.15
C VAL A 20 -10.83 17.89 8.36
N PRO A 21 -11.43 18.44 7.29
CA PRO A 21 -12.66 19.19 7.43
C PRO A 21 -13.77 18.24 7.87
N VAL A 22 -14.41 18.57 8.99
CA VAL A 22 -15.56 17.83 9.53
C VAL A 22 -16.84 18.67 9.36
N GLY A 23 -17.95 18.01 9.07
CA GLY A 23 -19.21 18.68 8.76
C GLY A 23 -20.05 19.09 9.97
N LEU A 24 -19.80 18.50 11.15
CA LEU A 24 -20.52 18.81 12.38
C LEU A 24 -19.54 19.32 13.45
N SER A 25 -19.94 20.36 14.16
CA SER A 25 -19.25 20.87 15.35
C SER A 25 -19.90 20.29 16.61
N ASP A 26 -19.15 20.27 17.72
CA ASP A 26 -19.61 19.81 19.03
C ASP A 26 -20.09 18.34 19.09
N VAL A 27 -19.46 17.48 18.29
CA VAL A 27 -19.66 16.03 18.32
C VAL A 27 -18.33 15.30 18.45
N ASP A 28 -18.36 14.13 19.11
CA ASP A 28 -17.19 13.26 19.21
C ASP A 28 -17.00 12.46 17.92
N TYR A 29 -15.77 12.45 17.42
CA TYR A 29 -15.36 11.64 16.27
C TYR A 29 -14.40 10.55 16.72
N GLU A 30 -14.66 9.30 16.32
CA GLU A 30 -13.68 8.22 16.42
C GLU A 30 -12.77 8.25 15.20
N VAL A 31 -11.45 8.33 15.43
CA VAL A 31 -10.45 8.44 14.36
C VAL A 31 -9.41 7.33 14.51
N THR A 32 -9.24 6.54 13.44
CA THR A 32 -8.15 5.54 13.34
C THR A 32 -7.13 6.00 12.30
N ILE A 33 -5.89 6.18 12.73
CA ILE A 33 -4.76 6.56 11.85
C ILE A 33 -3.82 5.36 11.72
N THR A 34 -3.55 4.93 10.48
CA THR A 34 -2.55 3.88 10.19
C THR A 34 -1.43 4.48 9.36
N LEU A 35 -0.21 4.49 9.90
CA LEU A 35 0.99 4.96 9.22
C LEU A 35 1.77 3.75 8.69
N ARG A 36 2.08 3.74 7.40
CA ARG A 36 3.01 2.79 6.80
C ARG A 36 4.10 3.59 6.08
N PRO A 37 5.38 3.44 6.46
CA PRO A 37 6.44 4.09 5.70
C PRO A 37 6.45 3.55 4.27
N GLU A 38 6.48 4.44 3.28
CA GLU A 38 6.80 4.03 1.91
C GLU A 38 8.28 3.66 1.87
N MET A 39 8.59 2.49 1.30
CA MET A 39 9.96 2.14 1.05
C MET A 39 10.50 3.03 -0.08
N THR A 40 11.64 3.66 0.15
CA THR A 40 12.31 4.48 -0.88
C THR A 40 12.75 3.61 -2.05
N ARG A 41 13.03 4.23 -3.19
CA ARG A 41 13.50 3.51 -4.38
C ARG A 41 14.82 2.79 -4.11
N GLU A 42 15.70 3.42 -3.34
CA GLU A 42 17.00 2.90 -2.95
C GLU A 42 16.85 1.70 -2.01
N GLN A 43 15.96 1.79 -1.02
CA GLN A 43 15.65 0.66 -0.12
C GLN A 43 15.00 -0.51 -0.88
N TRP A 44 14.13 -0.23 -1.87
CA TRP A 44 13.58 -1.27 -2.74
C TRP A 44 14.67 -1.95 -3.56
N GLN A 45 15.58 -1.17 -4.15
CA GLN A 45 16.69 -1.73 -4.90
C GLN A 45 17.60 -2.59 -4.02
N ALA A 46 17.94 -2.12 -2.82
CA ALA A 46 18.74 -2.89 -1.86
C ALA A 46 18.06 -4.21 -1.48
N TYR A 47 16.75 -4.18 -1.21
CA TYR A 47 15.96 -5.38 -0.93
C TYR A 47 16.01 -6.37 -2.10
N VAL A 48 15.86 -5.89 -3.34
CA VAL A 48 15.94 -6.75 -4.53
C VAL A 48 17.35 -7.36 -4.67
N GLU A 49 18.41 -6.57 -4.50
CA GLU A 49 19.79 -7.07 -4.57
C GLU A 49 20.09 -8.11 -3.50
N GLU A 50 19.56 -7.94 -2.28
CA GLU A 50 19.72 -8.89 -1.18
C GLU A 50 18.94 -10.20 -1.40
N THR A 51 17.74 -10.12 -1.98
CA THR A 51 16.82 -11.27 -2.07
C THR A 51 16.83 -11.97 -3.43
N TYR A 52 17.38 -11.34 -4.46
CA TYR A 52 17.40 -11.92 -5.80
C TYR A 52 18.16 -13.25 -5.82
N GLY A 53 17.47 -14.30 -6.29
CA GLY A 53 18.04 -15.64 -6.39
C GLY A 53 17.97 -16.45 -5.09
N SER A 54 17.30 -15.98 -4.03
CA SER A 54 17.15 -16.72 -2.77
C SER A 54 16.46 -18.09 -2.90
N LEU A 55 15.81 -18.35 -4.05
CA LEU A 55 15.13 -19.61 -4.39
C LEU A 55 15.78 -20.29 -5.60
N ALA A 56 17.05 -20.00 -5.91
CA ALA A 56 17.73 -20.60 -7.06
C ALA A 56 17.94 -22.12 -6.89
N ASP A 57 18.14 -22.58 -5.65
CA ASP A 57 18.36 -24.01 -5.33
C ASP A 57 17.05 -24.82 -5.27
N ASP A 58 15.92 -24.15 -5.05
CA ASP A 58 14.58 -24.76 -5.02
C ASP A 58 13.58 -23.82 -5.73
N PRO A 59 13.57 -23.80 -7.07
CA PRO A 59 12.72 -22.91 -7.83
C PRO A 59 11.24 -23.20 -7.62
N ILE A 60 10.42 -22.15 -7.49
CA ILE A 60 8.97 -22.31 -7.37
C ILE A 60 8.41 -22.96 -8.63
N GLU A 61 7.80 -24.15 -8.47
CA GLU A 61 7.08 -24.81 -9.55
C GLU A 61 5.80 -24.04 -9.90
N ARG A 62 5.65 -23.69 -11.17
CA ARG A 62 4.42 -23.07 -11.68
C ARG A 62 3.41 -24.17 -11.98
N GLY A 63 2.32 -24.22 -11.22
CA GLY A 63 1.20 -25.11 -11.49
C GLY A 63 0.49 -24.81 -12.82
N GLU A 64 -0.38 -25.74 -13.24
CA GLU A 64 -1.22 -25.58 -14.44
C GLU A 64 -2.10 -24.33 -14.30
N GLN A 65 -2.08 -23.47 -15.32
CA GLN A 65 -2.96 -22.30 -15.34
C GLN A 65 -4.38 -22.72 -15.76
N PRO A 66 -5.42 -22.27 -15.05
CA PRO A 66 -6.78 -22.50 -15.50
C PRO A 66 -7.02 -21.77 -16.84
N PRO A 67 -8.00 -22.24 -17.63
CA PRO A 67 -8.43 -21.50 -18.81
C PRO A 67 -8.90 -20.09 -18.43
N PHE A 68 -8.77 -19.15 -19.37
CA PHE A 68 -9.25 -17.79 -19.18
C PHE A 68 -10.75 -17.77 -18.86
N GLU A 69 -11.16 -16.87 -17.98
CA GLU A 69 -12.57 -16.58 -17.75
C GLU A 69 -13.21 -16.05 -19.03
N VAL A 70 -14.34 -16.63 -19.42
CA VAL A 70 -15.20 -16.08 -20.46
C VAL A 70 -16.16 -15.11 -19.77
N ARG A 71 -16.12 -13.84 -20.16
CA ARG A 71 -17.06 -12.81 -19.67
C ARG A 71 -18.27 -12.74 -20.59
N ASP A 72 -19.43 -12.47 -20.01
CA ASP A 72 -20.64 -12.18 -20.77
C ASP A 72 -20.47 -10.92 -21.63
N GLU A 73 -21.16 -10.89 -22.77
CA GLU A 73 -21.24 -9.68 -23.59
C GLU A 73 -22.01 -8.58 -22.84
N ILE A 74 -21.61 -7.33 -23.04
CA ILE A 74 -22.28 -6.19 -22.42
C ILE A 74 -23.58 -5.93 -23.18
N GLU A 75 -24.74 -6.03 -22.50
CA GLU A 75 -26.05 -5.61 -23.01
C GLU A 75 -26.26 -4.09 -22.99
#